data_AF-A0ABD4Q5D0-F1
#
_entry.id   AF-A0ABD4Q5D0-F1
#
_cell.length_a   1.000
_cell.length_b   1.000
_cell.length_c   1.000
_cell.angle_alpha   90.00
_cell.angle_beta   90.00
_cell.angle_gamma   90.00
#
_symmetry.space_group_name_H-M   'P 1'
#
loop_
_entity.id
_entity.type
_entity.pdbx_description
1 polymer ?
#
loop_
_entity_poly.entity_id
_entity_poly.type
_entity_poly.pdbx_seq_one_letter_code
_entity_poly.pdbx_strand_id
1 'polypeptide(L)' 'MLILGVYLLRQARTHQRSRRAQQDTLAAGLTEPASLHPVIDSSRCLGCGACVGACPEQPQHEVLGLIDGKAVLVG' A
#
# COMPACT_ATOMS: atom_id res chain seq x y z
N MET A 1 -0.74 20.49 -30.23
CA MET A 1 -1.45 21.09 -29.08
C MET A 1 -2.81 20.43 -28.78
N LEU A 2 -3.65 20.12 -29.78
CA LEU A 2 -4.97 19.47 -29.55
C LEU A 2 -4.91 18.10 -28.87
N ILE A 3 -3.97 17.24 -29.28
CA ILE A 3 -3.81 15.87 -28.71
C ILE A 3 -3.48 15.95 -27.21
N LEU A 4 -2.58 16.85 -26.82
CA LEU A 4 -2.22 17.08 -25.42
C LEU A 4 -3.41 17.61 -24.62
N GLY A 5 -4.19 18.53 -25.18
CA GLY A 5 -5.41 19.05 -24.54
C GLY A 5 -6.45 17.95 -24.28
N VAL A 6 -6.70 17.08 -25.27
CA VAL A 6 -7.61 15.93 -25.12
C VAL A 6 -7.09 14.93 -24.09
N TYR A 7 -5.78 14.66 -24.10
CA TYR A 7 -5.13 13.78 -23.11
C TYR A 7 -5.29 14.32 -21.68
N LEU A 8 -4.97 15.60 -21.45
CA LEU A 8 -5.09 16.23 -20.13
C LEU A 8 -6.54 16.27 -19.63
N LEU A 9 -7.51 16.53 -20.51
CA LEU A 9 -8.94 16.48 -20.15
C LEU A 9 -9.41 15.06 -19.79
N ARG A 10 -8.99 14.05 -20.56
CA ARG A 10 -9.26 12.64 -20.25
C ARG A 10 -8.62 12.25 -18.91
N GLN A 11 -7.36 12.61 -18.72
CA GLN A 11 -6.62 12.34 -17.50
C GLN A 11 -7.30 13.00 -16.29
N ALA A 12 -7.69 14.27 -16.39
CA ALA A 12 -8.43 14.98 -15.34
C ALA A 12 -9.73 14.27 -14.96
N ARG A 13 -10.51 13.79 -15.96
CA ARG A 13 -11.74 13.00 -15.71
C ARG A 13 -11.45 11.67 -15.01
N THR A 14 -10.41 10.95 -15.43
CA THR A 14 -10.01 9.68 -14.78
C THR A 14 -9.59 9.91 -13.32
N HIS A 15 -8.85 10.98 -13.05
CA HIS A 15 -8.39 11.31 -11.69
C HIS A 15 -9.50 11.78 -10.74
N GLN A 16 -10.66 12.22 -11.24
CA GLN A 16 -11.75 12.69 -10.37
C GLN A 16 -12.28 11.62 -9.42
N ARG A 17 -12.32 10.35 -9.84
CA ARG A 17 -12.77 9.25 -8.97
C ARG A 17 -11.80 9.02 -7.82
N SER A 18 -10.50 8.94 -8.13
CA SER A 18 -9.45 8.78 -7.11
C SER A 18 -9.39 9.97 -6.17
N ARG A 19 -9.55 11.20 -6.68
CA ARG A 19 -9.57 12.42 -5.85
C ARG A 19 -10.77 12.46 -4.90
N ARG A 20 -11.97 12.09 -5.37
CA ARG A 20 -13.16 12.02 -4.50
C ARG A 20 -12.97 10.96 -3.41
N ALA A 21 -12.57 9.75 -3.78
CA ALA A 21 -12.29 8.69 -2.81
C ALA A 21 -11.25 9.13 -1.76
N GLN A 22 -10.18 9.83 -2.19
CA GLN A 22 -9.18 10.39 -1.28
C GLN A 22 -9.76 11.50 -0.39
N GLN A 23 -10.60 12.39 -0.92
CA GLN A 23 -11.24 13.44 -0.12
C GLN A 23 -12.20 12.86 0.90
N ASP A 24 -12.94 11.81 0.54
CA ASP A 24 -13.88 11.14 1.44
C ASP A 24 -13.13 10.44 2.59
N THR A 25 -11.98 9.78 2.33
CA THR A 25 -11.17 9.19 3.41
C THR A 25 -10.56 10.25 4.32
N LEU A 26 -10.08 11.37 3.76
CA LEU A 26 -9.55 12.49 4.53
C LEU A 26 -10.61 13.15 5.41
N ALA A 27 -11.83 13.37 4.87
CA ALA A 27 -12.94 13.94 5.61
C ALA A 27 -13.43 13.02 6.74
N ALA A 28 -13.31 11.71 6.56
CA ALA A 28 -13.58 10.71 7.59
C ALA A 28 -12.49 10.60 8.67
N GLY A 29 -11.39 11.36 8.57
CA GLY A 29 -10.25 11.28 9.49
C GLY A 29 -9.41 10.00 9.31
N LEU A 30 -9.63 9.25 8.22
CA LEU A 30 -8.91 8.02 7.88
C LEU A 30 -7.73 8.37 6.98
N THR A 31 -6.78 9.14 7.51
CA THR A 31 -5.54 9.51 6.79
C THR A 31 -4.60 8.33 6.59
N GLU A 32 -4.73 7.31 7.43
CA GLU A 32 -3.92 6.09 7.40
C GLU A 32 -4.79 4.90 6.98
N PRO A 33 -4.24 3.94 6.21
CA PRO A 33 -4.95 2.72 5.87
C PRO A 33 -5.28 1.92 7.15
N ALA A 34 -6.37 1.13 7.09
CA ALA A 34 -6.88 0.35 8.22
C ALA A 34 -5.84 -0.59 8.86
N SER A 35 -4.78 -0.96 8.14
CA SER A 35 -3.54 -1.49 8.72
C SER A 35 -2.34 -0.88 8.00
N LEU A 36 -1.32 -0.50 8.78
CA LEU A 36 0.01 -0.17 8.24
C LEU A 36 0.79 -1.44 7.84
N HIS A 37 0.34 -2.60 8.30
CA HIS A 37 0.93 -3.89 7.95
C HIS A 37 0.46 -4.38 6.58
N PRO A 38 1.37 -4.92 5.75
CA PRO A 38 1.00 -5.52 4.48
C PRO A 38 0.23 -6.83 4.71
N VAL A 39 -0.77 -7.09 3.86
CA VAL A 39 -1.40 -8.41 3.78
C VAL A 39 -0.47 -9.34 3.00
N ILE A 40 0.04 -10.38 3.66
CA ILE A 40 0.92 -11.37 3.02
C ILE A 40 0.10 -12.48 2.35
N ASP A 41 0.23 -12.59 1.03
CA ASP A 41 -0.27 -13.75 0.28
C ASP A 41 0.81 -14.84 0.24
N SER A 42 0.61 -15.91 1.00
CA SER A 42 1.55 -17.04 1.11
C SER A 42 1.78 -17.76 -0.23
N SER A 43 0.83 -17.72 -1.16
CA SER A 43 0.98 -18.33 -2.49
C SER A 43 1.97 -17.56 -3.37
N ARG A 44 2.10 -16.25 -3.14
CA ARG A 44 3.01 -15.36 -3.87
C ARG A 44 4.31 -15.08 -3.13
N CYS A 45 4.36 -15.30 -1.82
CA CYS A 45 5.53 -15.08 -1.01
C CYS A 45 6.68 -16.02 -1.44
N LEU A 46 7.81 -15.45 -1.83
CA LEU A 46 9.01 -16.20 -2.24
C LEU A 46 9.87 -16.67 -1.07
N GLY A 47 9.59 -16.21 0.15
CA GLY A 47 10.38 -16.55 1.33
C GLY A 47 11.72 -15.84 1.45
N CYS A 48 11.96 -14.77 0.67
CA CYS A 48 13.25 -14.08 0.63
C CYS A 48 13.56 -13.19 1.84
N GLY A 49 12.59 -12.94 2.73
CA GLY A 49 12.77 -12.11 3.92
C GLY A 49 12.96 -10.60 3.68
N ALA A 50 12.95 -10.13 2.43
CA ALA A 50 13.19 -8.72 2.11
C ALA A 50 12.18 -7.77 2.78
N CYS A 51 10.92 -8.18 2.91
CA CYS A 51 9.90 -7.39 3.61
C CYS A 51 10.15 -7.28 5.11
N VAL A 52 10.67 -8.34 5.75
CA VAL A 52 11.03 -8.33 7.18
C VAL A 52 12.15 -7.32 7.43
N GLY A 53 13.22 -7.36 6.61
CA GLY A 53 14.34 -6.42 6.74
C GLY A 53 14.01 -4.98 6.31
N ALA A 54 13.02 -4.79 5.45
CA ALA A 54 12.57 -3.47 5.03
C ALA A 54 11.62 -2.80 6.04
N CYS A 55 11.11 -3.53 7.02
CA CYS A 55 10.20 -2.98 8.02
C CYS A 55 10.97 -2.00 8.93
N PRO A 56 10.61 -0.70 8.95
CA PRO A 56 11.35 0.31 9.71
C PRO A 56 11.22 0.12 11.23
N GLU A 57 10.17 -0.57 11.67
CA GLU A 57 9.90 -0.84 13.09
C GLU A 57 10.65 -2.08 13.60
N GLN A 58 11.11 -2.96 12.70
CA GLN A 58 11.79 -4.22 13.03
C GLN A 58 12.91 -4.11 14.08
N PRO A 59 13.76 -3.05 14.09
CA PRO A 59 14.83 -2.95 15.08
C PRO A 59 14.35 -2.70 16.52
N GLN A 60 13.11 -2.22 16.70
CA GLN A 60 12.53 -1.95 18.02
C GLN A 60 11.37 -2.88 18.35
N HIS A 61 10.61 -3.31 17.34
CA HIS A 61 9.45 -4.17 17.46
C HIS A 61 9.46 -5.19 16.31
N GLU A 62 9.48 -6.47 16.67
CA GLU A 62 9.41 -7.55 15.68
C GLU A 62 7.96 -7.71 15.22
N VAL A 63 7.62 -7.07 14.09
CA VAL A 63 6.26 -7.08 13.50
C VAL A 63 6.11 -8.21 12.48
N LEU A 64 7.14 -8.45 11.68
CA LEU A 64 7.17 -9.47 10.63
C LEU A 64 8.26 -10.50 10.93
N GLY A 65 7.94 -11.77 10.70
CA GLY A 65 8.86 -12.90 10.83
C GLY A 65 8.76 -13.84 9.63
N LEU A 66 9.69 -14.79 9.53
CA LEU A 66 9.67 -15.85 8.52
C LEU A 66 9.42 -17.20 9.20
N ILE A 67 8.30 -17.86 8.87
CA ILE A 67 7.90 -19.17 9.37
C ILE A 67 7.63 -20.07 8.17
N ASP A 68 8.23 -21.28 8.15
CA ASP A 68 8.12 -22.23 7.03
C ASP A 68 8.43 -21.62 5.66
N GLY A 69 9.41 -20.71 5.62
CA GLY A 69 9.79 -20.00 4.40
C GLY A 69 8.76 -18.99 3.90
N LYS A 70 7.83 -18.54 4.75
CA LYS A 70 6.80 -17.54 4.42
C LYS A 70 6.82 -16.40 5.42
N ALA A 71 6.58 -15.19 4.94
CA ALA A 71 6.45 -14.03 5.81
C ALA A 71 5.11 -14.10 6.56
N VAL A 72 5.16 -13.89 7.87
CA VAL A 72 4.00 -13.94 8.76
C VAL A 72 4.06 -12.75 9.71
N LEU A 73 2.89 -12.22 10.05
CA LEU A 73 2.75 -11.19 11.06
C LEU A 73 2.88 -11.84 12.44
N VAL A 74 3.86 -11.40 13.22
CA VAL A 74 4.21 -11.99 14.52
C VAL A 74 3.93 -11.03 15.69
N GLY A 75 3.77 -9.74 15.41
CA GLY A 75 3.49 -8.68 16.39
C GLY A 75 2.45 -7.69 15.90
#